data_AF-A0A415S2F3-F1
#
_entry.id   AF-A0A415S2F3-F1
#
_cell.length_a   1.000
_cell.length_b   1.000
_cell.length_c   1.000
_cell.angle_alpha   90.00
_cell.angle_beta   90.00
_cell.angle_gamma   90.00
#
_symmetry.space_group_name_H-M   'P 1'
#
loop_
_entity.id
_entity.type
_entity.pdbx_description
1 polymer ?
#
loop_
_entity_poly.entity_id
_entity_poly.type
_entity_poly.pdbx_seq_one_letter_code
_entity_poly.pdbx_strand_id
1 'polypeptide(L)'
;MKRNSLLFATALLIGLTGCKNTPVPQEAWMSNALDAASYQLKLTAEELSGTGKLPRSIYSGYDVNFLDTQLQREDKSYIDSLHPNPPALQLGQRYLCSIYDWTSGFFPGSLWYAYEMTGDEELKNRAIEYTNLLNPIRELKGTHDIGFMMNCSYGNALRLAPNDTIKAVLIETADNLCSRFNPEIGCIRSWDFGEWNFPVIIDNMMNLDLLFNVSKLTGDNKYKDIAVKHAQTTMKNHFRPDYTSYHVVSYNNDGSVEVKQTHQGKNAESAWSRGQAWGVYGYTSCYRETQDVAFLQEAVHIADMIMERVKTDDLIPYWDYDAPAGEKTPRDASAAAITASAFLELSTFVPDGKKYADYAETILKSLSGPGYLSAKGSNQGYVLMHSTGSLPHGSEIDVPLNYADYYYLEAMKRYMDRHQ
;
A
#
# COMPACT_ATOMS: atom_id res chain seq x y z
N MET A 1 1.66 -47.08 64.58
CA MET A 1 1.68 -45.67 64.13
C MET A 1 1.80 -45.64 62.61
N LYS A 2 1.06 -44.73 61.95
CA LYS A 2 0.88 -44.50 60.49
C LYS A 2 -0.20 -45.40 59.85
N ARG A 3 -1.45 -44.94 59.74
CA ARG A 3 -2.09 -43.94 58.83
C ARG A 3 -2.63 -44.57 57.54
N ASN A 4 -3.96 -44.53 57.45
CA ASN A 4 -4.84 -44.79 56.30
C ASN A 4 -4.32 -44.20 54.99
N SER A 5 -4.70 -44.82 53.86
CA SER A 5 -5.64 -44.21 52.89
C SER A 5 -6.00 -45.18 51.75
N LEU A 6 -7.30 -45.42 51.59
CA LEU A 6 -7.94 -45.98 50.39
C LEU A 6 -7.77 -45.01 49.22
N LEU A 7 -7.36 -45.50 48.05
CA LEU A 7 -7.42 -44.77 46.79
C LEU A 7 -8.77 -45.03 46.11
N PHE A 8 -9.63 -44.01 46.08
CA PHE A 8 -10.79 -43.93 45.19
C PHE A 8 -10.33 -43.49 43.80
N ALA A 9 -10.65 -44.27 42.77
CA ALA A 9 -10.49 -43.86 41.38
C ALA A 9 -11.79 -43.18 40.91
N THR A 10 -11.73 -41.87 40.65
CA THR A 10 -12.82 -41.10 40.04
C THR A 10 -12.46 -40.87 38.58
N ALA A 11 -13.20 -41.50 37.66
CA ALA A 11 -13.13 -41.20 36.24
C ALA A 11 -13.92 -39.90 35.97
N LEU A 12 -13.22 -38.81 35.62
CA LEU A 12 -13.85 -37.61 35.08
C LEU A 12 -13.96 -37.75 33.56
N LEU A 13 -15.18 -37.93 33.05
CA LEU A 13 -15.51 -37.60 31.67
C LEU A 13 -15.61 -36.08 31.56
N ILE A 14 -14.66 -35.45 30.86
CA ILE A 14 -14.79 -34.07 30.42
C ILE A 14 -15.38 -34.12 29.00
N GLY A 15 -16.64 -33.70 28.89
CA GLY A 15 -17.28 -33.47 27.59
C GLY A 15 -16.63 -32.29 26.88
N LEU A 16 -16.14 -32.53 25.66
CA LEU A 16 -15.74 -31.48 24.74
C LEU A 16 -17.00 -30.81 24.20
N THR A 17 -17.45 -29.74 24.86
CA THR A 17 -18.36 -28.78 24.23
C THR A 17 -17.57 -27.99 23.20
N GLY A 18 -17.69 -28.39 21.93
CA GLY A 18 -17.26 -27.57 20.81
C GLY A 18 -18.05 -26.28 20.81
N CYS A 19 -17.40 -25.16 21.11
CA CYS A 19 -17.92 -23.85 20.80
C CYS A 19 -18.09 -23.77 19.28
N LYS A 20 -19.34 -23.81 18.82
CA LYS A 20 -19.67 -23.33 17.48
C LYS A 20 -19.42 -21.82 17.51
N ASN A 21 -18.38 -21.36 16.82
CA ASN A 21 -18.20 -19.94 16.54
C ASN A 21 -19.43 -19.49 15.73
N THR A 22 -20.32 -18.76 16.37
CA THR A 22 -21.39 -18.05 15.68
C THR A 22 -20.72 -16.94 14.89
N PRO A 23 -20.90 -16.83 13.56
CA PRO A 23 -20.35 -15.72 12.80
C PRO A 23 -20.86 -14.41 13.41
N VAL A 24 -19.94 -13.53 13.81
CA VAL A 24 -20.30 -12.16 14.20
C VAL A 24 -20.99 -11.53 12.99
N PRO A 25 -22.17 -10.91 13.14
CA PRO A 25 -22.84 -10.24 12.03
C PRO A 25 -21.87 -9.20 11.46
N GLN A 26 -21.50 -9.33 10.19
CA GLN A 26 -20.70 -8.33 9.50
C GLN A 26 -21.41 -6.98 9.61
N GLU A 27 -20.73 -5.96 10.13
CA GLU A 27 -21.31 -4.62 10.27
C GLU A 27 -21.86 -4.13 8.92
N ALA A 28 -23.05 -3.53 8.92
CA ALA A 28 -23.78 -3.19 7.68
C ALA A 28 -22.96 -2.31 6.71
N TRP A 29 -22.07 -1.46 7.23
CA TRP A 29 -21.19 -0.63 6.39
C TRP A 29 -20.16 -1.48 5.62
N MET A 30 -19.62 -2.54 6.22
CA MET A 30 -18.67 -3.44 5.56
C MET A 30 -19.35 -4.24 4.45
N SER A 31 -20.56 -4.77 4.71
CA SER A 31 -21.29 -5.50 3.67
C SER A 31 -21.65 -4.60 2.49
N ASN A 32 -22.05 -3.35 2.74
CA ASN A 32 -22.29 -2.36 1.69
C ASN A 32 -21.02 -2.01 0.90
N ALA A 33 -19.91 -1.77 1.60
CA ALA A 33 -18.61 -1.48 0.98
C ALA A 33 -18.11 -2.63 0.11
N LEU A 34 -18.19 -3.87 0.61
CA LEU A 34 -17.74 -5.06 -0.11
C LEU A 34 -18.63 -5.35 -1.33
N ASP A 35 -19.95 -5.13 -1.20
CA ASP A 35 -20.91 -5.27 -2.31
C ASP A 35 -20.65 -4.23 -3.42
N ALA A 36 -20.39 -2.97 -3.04
CA ALA A 36 -19.99 -1.93 -3.98
C ALA A 36 -18.65 -2.28 -4.66
N ALA A 37 -17.62 -2.64 -3.88
CA ALA A 37 -16.31 -2.99 -4.42
C ALA A 37 -16.37 -4.18 -5.38
N SER A 38 -17.07 -5.25 -4.99
CA SER A 38 -17.23 -6.45 -5.83
C SER A 38 -17.93 -6.13 -7.15
N TYR A 39 -18.94 -5.26 -7.14
CA TYR A 39 -19.60 -4.80 -8.36
C TYR A 39 -18.64 -4.01 -9.26
N GLN A 40 -17.94 -3.01 -8.70
CA GLN A 40 -17.01 -2.14 -9.43
C GLN A 40 -15.87 -2.95 -10.08
N LEU A 41 -15.29 -3.90 -9.33
CA LEU A 41 -14.21 -4.76 -9.80
C LEU A 41 -14.65 -5.70 -10.93
N LYS A 42 -15.82 -6.34 -10.79
CA LYS A 42 -16.36 -7.22 -11.84
C LYS A 42 -16.70 -6.46 -13.11
N LEU A 43 -17.32 -5.29 -12.97
CA LEU A 43 -17.62 -4.40 -14.10
C LEU A 43 -16.32 -4.02 -14.85
N THR A 44 -15.30 -3.56 -14.12
CA THR A 44 -14.02 -3.14 -14.71
C THR A 44 -13.30 -4.31 -15.38
N ALA A 45 -13.31 -5.49 -14.76
CA ALA A 45 -12.70 -6.70 -15.31
C ALA A 45 -13.42 -7.17 -16.60
N GLU A 46 -14.75 -7.07 -16.66
CA GLU A 46 -15.51 -7.38 -17.87
C GLU A 46 -15.20 -6.39 -19.00
N GLU A 47 -15.25 -5.09 -18.72
CA GLU A 47 -15.04 -4.04 -19.72
C GLU A 47 -13.61 -4.02 -20.30
N LEU A 48 -12.62 -4.43 -19.52
CA LEU A 48 -11.21 -4.46 -19.94
C LEU A 48 -10.75 -5.86 -20.42
N SER A 49 -11.62 -6.86 -20.36
CA SER A 49 -11.34 -8.22 -20.78
C SER A 49 -10.80 -8.26 -22.22
N GLY A 50 -9.68 -8.95 -22.43
CA GLY A 50 -9.04 -9.07 -23.75
C GLY A 50 -8.31 -7.82 -24.29
N THR A 51 -8.32 -6.70 -23.58
CA THR A 51 -7.63 -5.47 -24.03
C THR A 51 -6.12 -5.49 -23.78
N GLY A 52 -5.65 -6.33 -22.84
CA GLY A 52 -4.26 -6.33 -22.37
C GLY A 52 -3.87 -5.07 -21.58
N LYS A 53 -4.85 -4.28 -21.11
CA LYS A 53 -4.68 -3.06 -20.32
C LYS A 53 -5.26 -3.22 -18.93
N LEU A 54 -4.78 -2.40 -18.00
CA LEU A 54 -5.20 -2.38 -16.61
C LEU A 54 -5.72 -0.98 -16.23
N PRO A 55 -6.68 -0.88 -15.30
CA PRO A 55 -7.14 0.41 -14.80
C PRO A 55 -6.04 1.06 -13.94
N ARG A 56 -5.82 2.36 -14.13
CA ARG A 56 -4.86 3.16 -13.35
C ARG A 56 -5.56 4.24 -12.53
N SER A 57 -6.25 5.15 -13.23
CA SER A 57 -7.00 6.26 -12.65
C SER A 57 -8.10 6.73 -13.62
N ILE A 58 -8.55 7.98 -13.50
CA ILE A 58 -9.28 8.73 -14.52
C ILE A 58 -8.46 9.97 -14.92
N TYR A 59 -8.66 10.47 -16.13
CA TYR A 59 -8.02 11.72 -16.52
C TYR A 59 -8.66 12.91 -15.81
N SER A 60 -7.84 13.65 -15.05
CA SER A 60 -8.18 14.94 -14.45
C SER A 60 -7.37 16.07 -15.11
N GLY A 61 -7.95 17.25 -15.17
CA GLY A 61 -7.21 18.47 -15.51
C GLY A 61 -6.74 19.21 -14.26
N TYR A 62 -5.94 20.25 -14.45
CA TYR A 62 -5.51 21.15 -13.38
C TYR A 62 -5.54 22.61 -13.83
N ASP A 63 -5.70 23.51 -12.85
CA ASP A 63 -5.52 24.96 -13.00
C ASP A 63 -4.20 25.40 -12.37
N VAL A 64 -3.43 26.24 -13.06
CA VAL A 64 -2.10 26.65 -12.59
C VAL A 64 -2.18 27.55 -11.35
N ASN A 65 -3.21 28.40 -11.21
CA ASN A 65 -3.35 29.23 -10.01
C ASN A 65 -3.68 28.38 -8.78
N PHE A 66 -4.46 27.31 -8.98
CA PHE A 66 -4.69 26.30 -7.97
C PHE A 66 -3.39 25.61 -7.55
N LEU A 67 -2.55 25.19 -8.51
CA LEU A 67 -1.24 24.60 -8.19
C LEU A 67 -0.32 25.59 -7.46
N ASP A 68 -0.24 26.84 -7.91
CA ASP A 68 0.51 27.91 -7.24
C ASP A 68 0.08 28.06 -5.77
N THR A 69 -1.24 28.05 -5.53
CA THR A 69 -1.81 28.17 -4.19
C THR A 69 -1.41 26.99 -3.31
N GLN A 70 -1.52 25.76 -3.82
CA GLN A 70 -1.24 24.54 -3.06
C GLN A 70 0.27 24.36 -2.78
N LEU A 71 1.11 24.68 -3.76
CA LEU A 71 2.55 24.49 -3.65
C LEU A 71 3.21 25.59 -2.82
N GLN A 72 2.66 26.82 -2.83
CA GLN A 72 3.25 27.99 -2.17
C GLN A 72 4.75 28.15 -2.48
N ARG A 73 5.17 27.79 -3.71
CA ARG A 73 6.55 27.92 -4.16
C ARG A 73 6.71 29.28 -4.84
N GLU A 74 7.65 30.08 -4.35
CA GLU A 74 8.03 31.34 -5.01
C GLU A 74 8.69 31.09 -6.36
N ASP A 75 9.52 30.04 -6.43
CA ASP A 75 10.10 29.55 -7.67
C ASP A 75 9.09 28.67 -8.42
N LYS A 76 8.68 29.12 -9.62
CA LYS A 76 7.73 28.45 -10.50
C LYS A 76 8.38 27.37 -11.38
N SER A 77 9.59 26.90 -11.04
CA SER A 77 10.28 25.81 -11.72
C SER A 77 9.47 24.51 -11.86
N TYR A 78 8.47 24.29 -11.01
CA TYR A 78 7.56 23.15 -11.15
C TYR A 78 6.76 23.16 -12.46
N ILE A 79 6.56 24.34 -13.09
CA ILE A 79 5.83 24.47 -14.36
C ILE A 79 6.48 23.64 -15.47
N ASP A 80 7.80 23.59 -15.52
CA ASP A 80 8.56 22.84 -16.54
C ASP A 80 8.42 21.32 -16.35
N SER A 81 7.95 20.89 -15.17
CA SER A 81 7.72 19.48 -14.83
C SER A 81 6.25 19.06 -14.99
N LEU A 82 5.35 19.97 -15.37
CA LEU A 82 3.93 19.65 -15.50
C LEU A 82 3.66 18.71 -16.66
N HIS A 83 2.88 17.66 -16.39
CA HIS A 83 2.30 16.86 -17.45
C HIS A 83 1.28 17.70 -18.22
N PRO A 84 1.23 17.61 -19.57
CA PRO A 84 0.24 18.34 -20.34
C PRO A 84 -1.19 18.02 -19.88
N ASN A 85 -2.00 19.06 -19.73
CA ASN A 85 -3.42 18.90 -19.44
C ASN A 85 -4.09 17.98 -20.49
N PRO A 86 -4.88 16.97 -20.07
CA PRO A 86 -5.57 16.09 -21.01
C PRO A 86 -6.52 16.86 -21.94
N PRO A 87 -6.74 16.39 -23.18
CA PRO A 87 -7.81 16.88 -24.04
C PRO A 87 -9.17 16.82 -23.33
N ALA A 88 -10.04 17.80 -23.59
CA ALA A 88 -11.34 17.92 -22.92
C ALA A 88 -12.22 16.65 -23.03
N LEU A 89 -12.13 15.92 -24.13
CA LEU A 89 -12.87 14.66 -24.34
C LEU A 89 -12.37 13.49 -23.48
N GLN A 90 -11.14 13.56 -22.96
CA GLN A 90 -10.59 12.53 -22.08
C GLN A 90 -10.93 12.80 -20.61
N LEU A 91 -11.25 14.03 -20.23
CA LEU A 91 -11.56 14.36 -18.83
C LEU A 91 -12.69 13.48 -18.28
N GLY A 92 -12.46 12.89 -17.12
CA GLY A 92 -13.38 11.95 -16.47
C GLY A 92 -13.46 10.56 -17.11
N GLN A 93 -12.72 10.30 -18.19
CA GLN A 93 -12.60 8.97 -18.78
C GLN A 93 -11.54 8.15 -18.07
N ARG A 94 -11.69 6.82 -18.10
CA ARG A 94 -10.74 5.89 -17.49
C ARG A 94 -9.35 6.06 -18.11
N TYR A 95 -8.36 6.32 -17.26
CA TYR A 95 -6.96 6.28 -17.61
C TYR A 95 -6.44 4.86 -17.38
N LEU A 96 -6.02 4.21 -18.46
CA LEU A 96 -5.51 2.85 -18.48
C LEU A 96 -3.98 2.83 -18.55
N CYS A 97 -3.38 1.82 -17.93
CA CYS A 97 -1.96 1.57 -17.99
C CYS A 97 -1.63 0.25 -18.70
N SER A 98 -0.35 0.12 -19.09
CA SER A 98 0.20 -1.14 -19.58
C SER A 98 0.68 -2.01 -18.42
N ILE A 99 1.01 -3.27 -18.69
CA ILE A 99 1.61 -4.17 -17.70
C ILE A 99 2.92 -3.63 -17.10
N TYR A 100 3.65 -2.75 -17.81
CA TYR A 100 4.93 -2.18 -17.38
C TYR A 100 4.78 -0.95 -16.48
N ASP A 101 3.57 -0.48 -16.24
CA ASP A 101 3.31 0.59 -15.30
C ASP A 101 3.46 0.07 -13.87
N TRP A 102 4.07 0.85 -12.98
CA TRP A 102 4.32 0.46 -11.58
C TRP A 102 3.04 0.08 -10.81
N THR A 103 1.88 0.56 -11.26
CA THR A 103 0.58 0.29 -10.65
C THR A 103 -0.10 -0.99 -11.16
N SER A 104 0.49 -1.70 -12.11
CA SER A 104 -0.16 -2.80 -12.84
C SER A 104 -0.56 -3.98 -11.94
N GLY A 105 0.10 -4.17 -10.80
CA GLY A 105 -0.16 -5.23 -9.83
C GLY A 105 -1.37 -5.00 -8.92
N PHE A 106 -1.86 -3.76 -8.78
CA PHE A 106 -2.87 -3.43 -7.78
C PHE A 106 -4.27 -3.93 -8.17
N PHE A 107 -4.67 -3.80 -9.43
CA PHE A 107 -5.99 -4.27 -9.88
C PHE A 107 -6.21 -5.79 -9.70
N PRO A 108 -5.30 -6.68 -10.17
CA PRO A 108 -5.42 -8.11 -9.85
C PRO A 108 -5.37 -8.37 -8.34
N GLY A 109 -4.58 -7.61 -7.58
CA GLY A 109 -4.57 -7.68 -6.12
C GLY A 109 -5.91 -7.35 -5.47
N SER A 110 -6.61 -6.32 -5.95
CA SER A 110 -7.96 -5.97 -5.51
C SER A 110 -8.97 -7.08 -5.79
N LEU A 111 -8.89 -7.71 -6.96
CA LEU A 111 -9.71 -8.88 -7.30
C LEU A 111 -9.45 -10.05 -6.34
N TRP A 112 -8.19 -10.31 -5.98
CA TRP A 112 -7.81 -11.33 -5.01
C TRP A 112 -8.38 -11.05 -3.60
N TYR A 113 -8.27 -9.82 -3.11
CA TYR A 113 -8.84 -9.48 -1.79
C TYR A 113 -10.36 -9.53 -1.77
N ALA A 114 -11.03 -9.09 -2.84
CA ALA A 114 -12.47 -9.22 -2.96
C ALA A 114 -12.90 -10.70 -3.00
N TYR A 115 -12.18 -11.55 -3.74
CA TYR A 115 -12.41 -13.00 -3.72
C TYR A 115 -12.27 -13.57 -2.32
N GLU A 116 -11.18 -13.25 -1.61
CA GLU A 116 -10.93 -13.77 -0.27
C GLU A 116 -12.04 -13.41 0.73
N MET A 117 -12.61 -12.21 0.61
CA MET A 117 -13.70 -11.75 1.47
C MET A 117 -15.08 -12.30 1.10
N THR A 118 -15.31 -12.67 -0.16
CA THR A 118 -16.65 -13.03 -0.68
C THR A 118 -16.82 -14.51 -1.02
N GLY A 119 -15.73 -15.21 -1.35
CA GLY A 119 -15.78 -16.54 -1.94
C GLY A 119 -16.33 -16.57 -3.37
N ASP A 120 -16.48 -15.42 -4.05
CA ASP A 120 -17.04 -15.34 -5.40
C ASP A 120 -16.03 -15.86 -6.45
N GLU A 121 -16.33 -17.01 -7.06
CA GLU A 121 -15.45 -17.63 -8.05
C GLU A 121 -15.33 -16.82 -9.36
N GLU A 122 -16.24 -15.89 -9.67
CA GLU A 122 -16.06 -14.96 -10.78
C GLU A 122 -14.88 -14.01 -10.50
N LEU A 123 -14.82 -13.44 -9.30
CA LEU A 123 -13.72 -12.57 -8.87
C LEU A 123 -12.39 -13.32 -8.92
N LYS A 124 -12.36 -14.59 -8.48
CA LYS A 124 -11.18 -15.44 -8.59
C LYS A 124 -10.72 -15.66 -10.03
N ASN A 125 -11.64 -15.99 -10.93
CA ASN A 125 -11.32 -16.22 -12.34
C ASN A 125 -10.74 -14.96 -12.98
N ARG A 126 -11.30 -13.79 -12.67
CA ARG A 126 -10.73 -12.50 -13.10
C ARG A 126 -9.38 -12.21 -12.46
N ALA A 127 -9.21 -12.51 -11.17
CA ALA A 127 -7.92 -12.33 -10.49
C ALA A 127 -6.81 -13.16 -11.16
N ILE A 128 -7.11 -14.41 -11.54
CA ILE A 128 -6.20 -15.28 -12.30
C ILE A 128 -5.88 -14.68 -13.67
N GLU A 129 -6.91 -14.26 -14.42
CA GLU A 129 -6.77 -13.64 -15.75
C GLU A 129 -5.79 -12.45 -15.72
N TYR A 130 -6.07 -11.47 -14.86
CA TYR A 130 -5.29 -10.23 -14.79
C TYR A 130 -3.91 -10.43 -14.15
N THR A 131 -3.75 -11.38 -13.22
CA THR A 131 -2.42 -11.76 -12.71
C THR A 131 -1.55 -12.33 -13.82
N ASN A 132 -2.12 -13.22 -14.65
CA ASN A 132 -1.36 -13.87 -15.73
C ASN A 132 -0.87 -12.90 -16.80
N LEU A 133 -1.56 -11.77 -17.01
CA LEU A 133 -1.08 -10.69 -17.90
C LEU A 133 0.29 -10.15 -17.47
N LEU A 134 0.62 -10.20 -16.18
CA LEU A 134 1.86 -9.68 -15.62
C LEU A 134 3.03 -10.68 -15.68
N ASN A 135 2.84 -11.89 -16.23
CA ASN A 135 3.94 -12.86 -16.36
C ASN A 135 5.22 -12.28 -16.99
N PRO A 136 5.17 -11.42 -18.04
CA PRO A 136 6.37 -10.82 -18.62
C PRO A 136 7.16 -9.92 -17.66
N ILE A 137 6.53 -9.37 -16.62
CA ILE A 137 7.17 -8.44 -15.68
C ILE A 137 8.25 -9.11 -14.83
N ARG A 138 8.21 -10.44 -14.68
CA ARG A 138 9.25 -11.18 -13.95
C ARG A 138 10.67 -10.93 -14.47
N GLU A 139 10.81 -10.56 -15.74
CA GLU A 139 12.10 -10.29 -16.41
C GLU A 139 12.55 -8.82 -16.30
N LEU A 140 11.69 -7.93 -15.77
CA LEU A 140 11.96 -6.48 -15.70
C LEU A 140 13.01 -6.15 -14.62
N LYS A 141 14.01 -5.33 -14.96
CA LYS A 141 15.15 -4.99 -14.08
C LYS A 141 15.30 -3.49 -13.76
N GLY A 142 14.57 -2.64 -14.47
CA GLY A 142 14.78 -1.18 -14.50
C GLY A 142 14.08 -0.37 -13.40
N THR A 143 13.38 -1.01 -12.47
CA THR A 143 12.65 -0.32 -11.39
C THR A 143 12.59 -1.17 -10.12
N HIS A 144 12.51 -0.53 -8.94
CA HIS A 144 12.16 -1.23 -7.70
C HIS A 144 10.70 -1.71 -7.69
N ASP A 145 9.82 -1.08 -8.48
CA ASP A 145 8.36 -1.25 -8.40
C ASP A 145 7.88 -2.65 -8.79
N ILE A 146 8.78 -3.50 -9.28
CA ILE A 146 8.46 -4.91 -9.53
C ILE A 146 7.97 -5.63 -8.26
N GLY A 147 8.27 -5.11 -7.07
CA GLY A 147 7.64 -5.53 -5.82
C GLY A 147 6.14 -5.28 -5.80
N PHE A 148 5.67 -4.04 -6.05
CA PHE A 148 4.25 -3.73 -6.21
C PHE A 148 3.61 -4.54 -7.33
N MET A 149 4.24 -4.56 -8.50
CA MET A 149 3.67 -5.20 -9.69
C MET A 149 3.45 -6.70 -9.48
N MET A 150 4.41 -7.40 -8.87
CA MET A 150 4.39 -8.87 -8.78
C MET A 150 3.94 -9.39 -7.41
N ASN A 151 4.25 -8.73 -6.30
CA ASN A 151 3.84 -9.21 -4.99
C ASN A 151 2.35 -8.94 -4.73
N CYS A 152 1.80 -7.80 -5.18
CA CYS A 152 0.37 -7.52 -5.08
C CYS A 152 -0.48 -8.44 -5.97
N SER A 153 0.09 -8.96 -7.05
CA SER A 153 -0.57 -9.87 -8.00
C SER A 153 -0.22 -11.34 -7.73
N TYR A 154 0.94 -11.81 -8.20
CA TYR A 154 1.43 -13.18 -8.05
C TYR A 154 1.64 -13.58 -6.58
N GLY A 155 2.00 -12.65 -5.70
CA GLY A 155 2.08 -12.93 -4.26
C GLY A 155 0.72 -13.31 -3.67
N ASN A 156 -0.35 -12.61 -4.06
CA ASN A 156 -1.72 -13.00 -3.69
C ASN A 156 -2.19 -14.28 -4.39
N ALA A 157 -1.83 -14.48 -5.65
CA ALA A 157 -2.12 -15.74 -6.36
C ALA A 157 -1.46 -16.95 -5.67
N LEU A 158 -0.21 -16.83 -5.19
CA LEU A 158 0.46 -17.89 -4.42
C LEU A 158 -0.34 -18.26 -3.17
N ARG A 159 -0.97 -17.28 -2.52
CA ARG A 159 -1.70 -17.44 -1.26
C ARG A 159 -3.09 -18.05 -1.48
N LEU A 160 -3.79 -17.66 -2.55
CA LEU A 160 -5.22 -17.94 -2.74
C LEU A 160 -5.52 -18.95 -3.85
N ALA A 161 -4.60 -19.13 -4.81
CA ALA A 161 -4.72 -20.09 -5.91
C ALA A 161 -3.33 -20.55 -6.40
N PRO A 162 -2.53 -21.23 -5.54
CA PRO A 162 -1.17 -21.64 -5.87
C PRO A 162 -1.15 -22.59 -7.08
N ASN A 163 -0.10 -22.47 -7.89
CA ASN A 163 0.24 -23.43 -8.93
C ASN A 163 1.77 -23.53 -9.08
N ASP A 164 2.23 -24.49 -9.88
CA ASP A 164 3.64 -24.85 -9.97
C ASP A 164 4.54 -23.77 -10.62
N THR A 165 3.97 -22.81 -11.35
CA THR A 165 4.75 -21.77 -12.04
C THR A 165 4.98 -20.52 -11.20
N ILE A 166 4.04 -20.19 -10.29
CA ILE A 166 4.07 -18.94 -9.50
C ILE A 166 5.37 -18.81 -8.70
N LYS A 167 5.87 -19.91 -8.11
CA LYS A 167 7.11 -19.90 -7.33
C LYS A 167 8.31 -19.45 -8.18
N ALA A 168 8.45 -19.96 -9.40
CA ALA A 168 9.55 -19.58 -10.29
C ALA A 168 9.45 -18.11 -10.71
N VAL A 169 8.23 -17.64 -11.02
CA VAL A 169 7.96 -16.24 -11.39
C VAL A 169 8.38 -15.27 -10.28
N LEU A 170 8.00 -15.55 -9.03
CA LEU A 170 8.36 -14.68 -7.90
C LEU A 170 9.87 -14.69 -7.61
N ILE A 171 10.53 -15.85 -7.70
CA ILE A 171 11.99 -15.96 -7.50
C ILE A 171 12.74 -15.14 -8.55
N GLU A 172 12.39 -15.28 -9.84
CA GLU A 172 13.02 -14.52 -10.93
C GLU A 172 12.84 -13.02 -10.75
N THR A 173 11.63 -12.59 -10.37
CA THR A 173 11.34 -11.17 -10.06
C THR A 173 12.19 -10.68 -8.90
N ALA A 174 12.28 -11.45 -7.81
CA ALA A 174 13.06 -11.06 -6.63
C ALA A 174 14.56 -11.01 -6.91
N ASP A 175 15.10 -11.91 -7.74
CA ASP A 175 16.49 -11.85 -8.19
C ASP A 175 16.76 -10.55 -8.98
N ASN A 176 15.81 -10.13 -9.82
CA ASN A 176 15.89 -8.85 -10.53
C ASN A 176 15.81 -7.65 -9.60
N LEU A 177 14.99 -7.71 -8.53
CA LEU A 177 14.93 -6.65 -7.52
C LEU A 177 16.25 -6.57 -6.73
N CYS A 178 16.79 -7.72 -6.32
CA CYS A 178 18.10 -7.81 -5.68
C CYS A 178 19.23 -7.29 -6.55
N SER A 179 19.15 -7.43 -7.88
CA SER A 179 20.19 -6.91 -8.79
C SER A 179 20.33 -5.38 -8.76
N ARG A 180 19.31 -4.68 -8.25
CA ARG A 180 19.32 -3.22 -8.05
C ARG A 180 19.93 -2.80 -6.70
N PHE A 181 20.28 -3.75 -5.84
CA PHE A 181 20.91 -3.47 -4.55
C PHE A 181 22.39 -3.13 -4.71
N ASN A 182 22.83 -2.02 -4.11
CA ASN A 182 24.24 -1.68 -3.99
C ASN A 182 24.70 -1.96 -2.55
N PRO A 183 25.67 -2.87 -2.34
CA PRO A 183 26.12 -3.25 -0.99
C PRO A 183 26.93 -2.16 -0.27
N GLU A 184 27.60 -1.26 -0.97
CA GLU A 184 28.34 -0.13 -0.37
C GLU A 184 27.39 0.93 0.19
N ILE A 185 26.34 1.24 -0.58
CA ILE A 185 25.29 2.18 -0.17
C ILE A 185 24.33 1.52 0.83
N GLY A 186 24.06 0.22 0.66
CA GLY A 186 23.12 -0.53 1.49
C GLY A 186 21.65 -0.34 1.11
N CYS A 187 21.36 0.08 -0.13
CA CYS A 187 20.00 0.29 -0.63
C CYS A 187 19.77 -0.33 -2.01
N ILE A 188 18.49 -0.51 -2.33
CA ILE A 188 17.99 -0.85 -3.67
C ILE A 188 17.79 0.48 -4.40
N ARG A 189 18.32 0.60 -5.62
CA ARG A 189 18.14 1.80 -6.44
C ARG A 189 16.70 1.89 -6.93
N SER A 190 16.05 3.04 -6.76
CA SER A 190 14.65 3.19 -7.14
C SER A 190 14.43 3.16 -8.65
N TRP A 191 15.08 4.08 -9.35
CA TRP A 191 14.96 4.25 -10.79
C TRP A 191 16.30 4.65 -11.41
N ASP A 192 16.34 4.62 -12.75
CA ASP A 192 17.55 4.85 -13.53
C ASP A 192 17.52 6.19 -14.32
N PHE A 193 16.48 7.01 -14.13
CA PHE A 193 16.34 8.34 -14.75
C PHE A 193 16.70 9.51 -13.81
N GLY A 194 16.79 10.71 -14.39
CA GLY A 194 17.03 11.95 -13.66
C GLY A 194 18.50 12.19 -13.32
N GLU A 195 18.77 13.24 -12.56
CA GLU A 195 20.13 13.73 -12.28
C GLU A 195 20.76 13.11 -11.02
N TRP A 196 19.99 12.32 -10.26
CA TRP A 196 20.46 11.66 -9.05
C TRP A 196 21.51 10.59 -9.33
N ASN A 197 22.56 10.54 -8.50
CA ASN A 197 23.56 9.48 -8.61
C ASN A 197 22.96 8.10 -8.23
N PHE A 198 22.30 8.00 -7.08
CA PHE A 198 21.65 6.77 -6.61
C PHE A 198 20.36 7.11 -5.84
N PRO A 199 19.24 7.35 -6.54
CA PRO A 199 17.99 7.75 -5.89
C PRO A 199 17.33 6.55 -5.19
N VAL A 200 16.93 6.76 -3.93
CA VAL A 200 16.12 5.85 -3.13
C VAL A 200 14.90 6.61 -2.62
N ILE A 201 13.70 6.05 -2.82
CA ILE A 201 12.45 6.69 -2.39
C ILE A 201 11.79 5.87 -1.29
N ILE A 202 10.97 6.52 -0.47
CA ILE A 202 10.34 5.87 0.69
C ILE A 202 9.41 4.71 0.29
N ASP A 203 8.80 4.78 -0.90
CA ASP A 203 7.95 3.76 -1.53
C ASP A 203 8.71 2.44 -1.73
N ASN A 204 10.04 2.48 -1.84
CA ASN A 204 10.87 1.28 -1.98
C ASN A 204 10.74 0.35 -0.75
N MET A 205 10.36 0.89 0.42
CA MET A 205 10.06 0.09 1.61
C MET A 205 8.95 -0.95 1.37
N MET A 206 7.97 -0.60 0.54
CA MET A 206 6.84 -1.49 0.22
C MET A 206 7.25 -2.67 -0.66
N ASN A 207 8.28 -2.47 -1.47
CA ASN A 207 8.78 -3.46 -2.42
C ASN A 207 9.62 -4.56 -1.74
N LEU A 208 10.00 -4.34 -0.48
CA LEU A 208 10.74 -5.32 0.33
C LEU A 208 9.91 -6.56 0.66
N ASP A 209 8.58 -6.45 0.66
CA ASP A 209 7.67 -7.59 0.91
C ASP A 209 7.88 -8.72 -0.10
N LEU A 210 8.22 -8.40 -1.35
CA LEU A 210 8.58 -9.41 -2.34
C LEU A 210 9.79 -10.22 -1.87
N LEU A 211 10.83 -9.55 -1.37
CA LEU A 211 12.06 -10.19 -0.92
C LEU A 211 11.83 -11.04 0.33
N PHE A 212 11.07 -10.53 1.30
CA PHE A 212 10.70 -11.32 2.47
C PHE A 212 9.87 -12.56 2.10
N ASN A 213 8.90 -12.41 1.19
CA ASN A 213 8.09 -13.53 0.71
C ASN A 213 8.91 -14.58 -0.02
N VAL A 214 9.83 -14.17 -0.90
CA VAL A 214 10.71 -15.11 -1.61
C VAL A 214 11.73 -15.77 -0.67
N SER A 215 12.21 -15.06 0.35
CA SER A 215 13.05 -15.67 1.39
C SER A 215 12.33 -16.81 2.10
N LYS A 216 11.07 -16.59 2.54
CA LYS A 216 10.23 -17.64 3.14
C LYS A 216 9.97 -18.80 2.17
N LEU A 217 9.75 -18.51 0.90
CA LEU A 217 9.42 -19.49 -0.13
C LEU A 217 10.59 -20.41 -0.53
N THR A 218 11.82 -19.90 -0.42
CA THR A 218 13.04 -20.59 -0.86
C THR A 218 13.89 -21.11 0.30
N GLY A 219 13.80 -20.48 1.48
CA GLY A 219 14.75 -20.65 2.57
C GLY A 219 16.09 -19.92 2.36
N ASP A 220 16.24 -19.14 1.28
CA ASP A 220 17.44 -18.35 1.02
C ASP A 220 17.37 -17.00 1.74
N ASN A 221 18.29 -16.78 2.68
CA ASN A 221 18.33 -15.57 3.48
C ASN A 221 18.83 -14.34 2.71
N LYS A 222 19.46 -14.50 1.53
CA LYS A 222 19.99 -13.35 0.76
C LYS A 222 18.93 -12.26 0.53
N TYR A 223 17.69 -12.68 0.26
CA TYR A 223 16.57 -11.78 0.00
C TYR A 223 16.20 -10.99 1.27
N LYS A 224 16.10 -11.69 2.41
CA LYS A 224 15.84 -11.08 3.72
C LYS A 224 16.97 -10.12 4.13
N ASP A 225 18.22 -10.53 3.96
CA ASP A 225 19.39 -9.73 4.34
C ASP A 225 19.46 -8.42 3.56
N ILE A 226 19.18 -8.46 2.24
CA ILE A 226 19.08 -7.25 1.40
C ILE A 226 17.93 -6.35 1.86
N ALA A 227 16.76 -6.93 2.14
CA ALA A 227 15.60 -6.15 2.60
C ALA A 227 15.86 -5.46 3.94
N VAL A 228 16.44 -6.19 4.91
CA VAL A 228 16.81 -5.64 6.23
C VAL A 228 17.84 -4.52 6.07
N LYS A 229 18.87 -4.72 5.24
CA LYS A 229 19.90 -3.71 5.03
C LYS A 229 19.35 -2.45 4.37
N HIS A 230 18.45 -2.59 3.41
CA HIS A 230 17.71 -1.48 2.81
C HIS A 230 16.94 -0.70 3.90
N ALA A 231 16.09 -1.40 4.66
CA ALA A 231 15.27 -0.80 5.69
C ALA A 231 16.09 -0.04 6.75
N GLN A 232 17.22 -0.60 7.20
CA GLN A 232 18.12 0.06 8.16
C GLN A 232 18.74 1.34 7.60
N THR A 233 19.15 1.33 6.32
CA THR A 233 19.73 2.51 5.67
C THR A 233 18.67 3.59 5.43
N THR A 234 17.47 3.20 5.03
CA THR A 234 16.32 4.10 4.88
C THR A 234 15.95 4.74 6.21
N MET A 235 15.91 3.97 7.32
CA MET A 235 15.59 4.47 8.66
C MET A 235 16.54 5.59 9.09
N LYS A 236 17.83 5.40 8.81
CA LYS A 236 18.88 6.37 9.15
C LYS A 236 18.75 7.69 8.38
N ASN A 237 18.34 7.64 7.12
CA ASN A 237 18.54 8.76 6.20
C ASN A 237 17.24 9.43 5.71
N HIS A 238 16.14 8.70 5.60
CA HIS A 238 14.87 9.24 5.07
C HIS A 238 14.06 10.02 6.10
N PHE A 239 14.33 9.84 7.40
CA PHE A 239 13.51 10.43 8.45
C PHE A 239 14.13 11.71 9.03
N ARG A 240 13.27 12.69 9.28
CA ARG A 240 13.58 13.91 10.03
C ARG A 240 13.44 13.65 11.53
N PRO A 241 13.94 14.54 12.40
CA PRO A 241 13.83 14.36 13.85
C PRO A 241 12.39 14.24 14.40
N ASP A 242 11.39 14.72 13.65
CA ASP A 242 9.97 14.61 13.98
C ASP A 242 9.28 13.38 13.34
N TYR A 243 10.07 12.45 12.78
CA TYR A 243 9.63 11.24 12.09
C TYR A 243 8.82 11.46 10.80
N THR A 244 8.72 12.70 10.31
CA THR A 244 8.32 12.92 8.92
C THR A 244 9.41 12.44 7.98
N SER A 245 9.04 11.84 6.85
CA SER A 245 9.98 11.35 5.86
C SER A 245 10.21 12.34 4.72
N TYR A 246 11.42 12.37 4.19
CA TYR A 246 11.67 12.83 2.83
C TYR A 246 11.06 11.83 1.84
N HIS A 247 10.76 12.29 0.62
CA HIS A 247 10.37 11.38 -0.46
C HIS A 247 11.61 10.68 -1.01
N VAL A 248 12.63 11.47 -1.42
CA VAL A 248 13.83 10.98 -2.12
C VAL A 248 15.07 11.27 -1.29
N VAL A 249 15.94 10.27 -1.16
CA VAL A 249 17.33 10.44 -0.73
C VAL A 249 18.22 9.85 -1.82
N SER A 250 19.15 10.66 -2.34
CA SER A 250 20.19 10.18 -3.24
C SER A 250 21.51 10.02 -2.50
N TYR A 251 22.33 9.08 -2.96
CA TYR A 251 23.60 8.73 -2.35
C TYR A 251 24.76 8.86 -3.35
N ASN A 252 25.92 9.27 -2.85
CA ASN A 252 27.18 9.14 -3.55
C ASN A 252 27.62 7.67 -3.59
N ASN A 253 28.58 7.36 -4.46
CA ASN A 253 29.10 5.99 -4.60
C ASN A 253 29.70 5.42 -3.30
N ASP A 254 30.19 6.28 -2.41
CA ASP A 254 30.76 5.89 -1.10
C ASP A 254 29.70 5.67 0.00
N GLY A 255 28.40 5.79 -0.33
CA GLY A 255 27.29 5.64 0.61
C GLY A 255 26.97 6.88 1.44
N SER A 256 27.69 8.00 1.26
CA SER A 256 27.30 9.30 1.85
C SER A 256 26.04 9.86 1.17
N VAL A 257 25.23 10.60 1.93
CA VAL A 257 24.02 11.24 1.38
C VAL A 257 24.42 12.39 0.47
N GLU A 258 23.97 12.35 -0.78
CA GLU A 258 24.15 13.40 -1.77
C GLU A 258 23.12 14.52 -1.56
N VAL A 259 21.83 14.15 -1.53
CA VAL A 259 20.73 15.09 -1.40
C VAL A 259 19.50 14.42 -0.78
N LYS A 260 18.73 15.18 0.00
CA LYS A 260 17.40 14.80 0.48
C LYS A 260 16.39 15.79 -0.07
N GLN A 261 15.34 15.28 -0.73
CA GLN A 261 14.38 16.14 -1.42
C GLN A 261 13.01 15.49 -1.58
N THR A 262 12.14 16.16 -2.35
CA THR A 262 10.83 15.63 -2.73
C THR A 262 10.75 15.38 -4.23
N HIS A 263 9.92 14.42 -4.63
CA HIS A 263 9.49 14.27 -6.03
C HIS A 263 7.99 14.58 -6.19
N GLN A 264 7.14 14.10 -5.28
CA GLN A 264 5.67 14.27 -5.38
C GLN A 264 5.05 15.12 -4.26
N GLY A 265 5.83 15.52 -3.26
CA GLY A 265 5.36 16.37 -2.17
C GLY A 265 5.40 17.87 -2.48
N LYS A 266 4.83 18.66 -1.57
CA LYS A 266 4.80 20.13 -1.67
C LYS A 266 6.18 20.74 -1.82
N ASN A 267 7.17 20.32 -1.04
CA ASN A 267 8.57 20.72 -1.18
C ASN A 267 9.48 19.72 -0.44
N ALA A 268 10.80 19.94 -0.45
CA ALA A 268 11.77 19.02 0.15
C ALA A 268 11.60 18.89 1.68
N GLU A 269 11.06 19.91 2.32
CA GLU A 269 10.86 20.02 3.77
C GLU A 269 9.46 19.54 4.19
N SER A 270 8.54 19.32 3.25
CA SER A 270 7.18 18.92 3.55
C SER A 270 7.04 17.41 3.80
N ALA A 271 5.91 17.05 4.41
CA ALA A 271 5.49 15.68 4.66
C ALA A 271 4.37 15.25 3.69
N TRP A 272 4.78 14.76 2.51
CA TRP A 272 3.88 14.15 1.53
C TRP A 272 3.13 12.96 2.16
N SER A 273 1.79 12.99 2.16
CA SER A 273 0.98 12.12 3.02
C SER A 273 1.13 10.65 2.69
N ARG A 274 1.13 10.28 1.41
CA ARG A 274 1.35 8.89 0.99
C ARG A 274 2.76 8.39 1.26
N GLY A 275 3.77 9.26 1.22
CA GLY A 275 5.13 8.90 1.63
C GLY A 275 5.21 8.50 3.10
N GLN A 276 4.44 9.19 3.96
CA GLN A 276 4.35 8.83 5.38
C GLN A 276 3.64 7.47 5.55
N ALA A 277 2.59 7.24 4.78
CA ALA A 277 1.85 5.99 4.77
C ALA A 277 2.73 4.80 4.33
N TRP A 278 3.59 4.98 3.32
CA TRP A 278 4.61 3.99 2.94
C TRP A 278 5.62 3.72 4.05
N GLY A 279 6.05 4.76 4.76
CA GLY A 279 6.93 4.61 5.91
C GLY A 279 6.33 3.70 6.98
N VAL A 280 5.13 4.03 7.49
CA VAL A 280 4.51 3.24 8.57
C VAL A 280 4.19 1.82 8.12
N TYR A 281 3.68 1.63 6.90
CA TYR A 281 3.42 0.29 6.37
C TYR A 281 4.70 -0.52 6.24
N GLY A 282 5.72 0.07 5.60
CA GLY A 282 7.00 -0.58 5.34
C GLY A 282 7.70 -1.05 6.60
N TYR A 283 7.75 -0.23 7.65
CA TYR A 283 8.37 -0.64 8.93
C TYR A 283 7.51 -1.61 9.73
N THR A 284 6.18 -1.50 9.66
CA THR A 284 5.29 -2.52 10.24
C THR A 284 5.54 -3.89 9.60
N SER A 285 5.68 -3.93 8.27
CA SER A 285 6.03 -5.13 7.54
C SER A 285 7.44 -5.65 7.88
N CYS A 286 8.44 -4.76 7.93
CA CYS A 286 9.79 -5.16 8.32
C CYS A 286 9.81 -5.81 9.71
N TYR A 287 9.04 -5.27 10.67
CA TYR A 287 8.89 -5.90 11.98
C TYR A 287 8.20 -7.27 11.89
N ARG A 288 7.10 -7.41 11.14
CA ARG A 288 6.44 -8.71 10.93
C ARG A 288 7.45 -9.78 10.52
N GLU A 289 8.33 -9.46 9.57
CA GLU A 289 9.25 -10.43 8.93
C GLU A 289 10.56 -10.67 9.69
N THR A 290 10.92 -9.80 10.63
CA THR A 290 12.22 -9.82 11.31
C THR A 290 12.11 -9.95 12.83
N GLN A 291 11.02 -9.49 13.42
CA GLN A 291 10.85 -9.25 14.85
C GLN A 291 11.90 -8.31 15.45
N ASP A 292 12.55 -7.48 14.62
CA ASP A 292 13.53 -6.48 15.07
C ASP A 292 12.80 -5.27 15.67
N VAL A 293 12.95 -5.10 16.99
CA VAL A 293 12.30 -4.05 17.76
C VAL A 293 12.62 -2.64 17.29
N ALA A 294 13.73 -2.42 16.58
CA ALA A 294 14.04 -1.12 15.99
C ALA A 294 13.02 -0.76 14.90
N PHE A 295 12.61 -1.71 14.07
CA PHE A 295 11.56 -1.48 13.06
C PHE A 295 10.19 -1.27 13.71
N LEU A 296 9.89 -1.95 14.83
CA LEU A 296 8.65 -1.71 15.56
C LEU A 296 8.60 -0.29 16.13
N GLN A 297 9.70 0.17 16.74
CA GLN A 297 9.79 1.51 17.31
C GLN A 297 9.65 2.59 16.23
N GLU A 298 10.32 2.40 15.09
CA GLU A 298 10.18 3.31 13.96
C GLU A 298 8.73 3.36 13.44
N ALA A 299 8.08 2.20 13.26
CA ALA A 299 6.68 2.15 12.86
C ALA A 299 5.75 2.87 13.85
N VAL A 300 5.98 2.71 15.16
CA VAL A 300 5.23 3.42 16.22
C VAL A 300 5.44 4.92 16.15
N HIS A 301 6.68 5.38 15.96
CA HIS A 301 6.98 6.81 15.86
C HIS A 301 6.35 7.46 14.64
N ILE A 302 6.40 6.79 13.47
CA ILE A 302 5.73 7.28 12.27
C ILE A 302 4.21 7.26 12.46
N ALA A 303 3.65 6.21 13.06
CA ALA A 303 2.20 6.12 13.32
C ALA A 303 1.72 7.24 14.23
N ASP A 304 2.43 7.51 15.33
CA ASP A 304 2.10 8.60 16.25
C ASP A 304 2.25 9.97 15.55
N MET A 305 3.26 10.16 14.72
CA MET A 305 3.42 11.35 13.88
C MET A 305 2.23 11.53 12.92
N ILE A 306 1.79 10.48 12.24
CA ILE A 306 0.61 10.55 11.34
C ILE A 306 -0.63 10.99 12.12
N MET A 307 -0.90 10.37 13.27
CA MET A 307 -2.05 10.72 14.12
C MET A 307 -1.96 12.16 14.64
N GLU A 308 -0.74 12.66 14.89
CA GLU A 308 -0.53 14.05 15.27
C GLU A 308 -0.74 15.02 14.10
N ARG A 309 -0.27 14.69 12.90
CA ARG A 309 -0.26 15.61 11.75
C ARG A 309 -1.57 15.66 10.99
N VAL A 310 -2.34 14.58 10.97
CA VAL A 310 -3.66 14.54 10.31
C VAL A 310 -4.71 15.19 11.21
N LYS A 311 -5.08 16.43 10.86
CA LYS A 311 -6.04 17.26 11.63
C LYS A 311 -7.45 17.29 11.07
N THR A 312 -7.77 16.36 10.19
CA THR A 312 -9.02 16.33 9.44
C THR A 312 -10.06 15.52 10.19
N ASP A 313 -11.31 15.96 10.25
CA ASP A 313 -12.33 15.35 11.12
C ASP A 313 -12.66 13.90 10.72
N ASP A 314 -12.54 13.57 9.43
CA ASP A 314 -12.76 12.25 8.86
C ASP A 314 -11.50 11.36 8.85
N LEU A 315 -10.37 11.87 9.36
CA LEU A 315 -9.04 11.27 9.34
C LEU A 315 -8.47 10.95 7.95
N ILE A 316 -9.09 11.45 6.88
CA ILE A 316 -8.54 11.35 5.53
C ILE A 316 -7.59 12.53 5.32
N PRO A 317 -6.29 12.30 5.09
CA PRO A 317 -5.32 13.38 5.05
C PRO A 317 -5.49 14.22 3.77
N TYR A 318 -4.98 15.45 3.82
CA TYR A 318 -4.65 16.16 2.60
C TYR A 318 -3.50 15.45 1.87
N TRP A 319 -3.31 15.76 0.59
CA TRP A 319 -2.25 15.19 -0.25
C TRP A 319 -0.82 15.43 0.29
N ASP A 320 -0.62 16.46 1.11
CA ASP A 320 0.60 16.75 1.84
C ASP A 320 0.22 17.42 3.17
N TYR A 321 0.86 17.02 4.28
CA TYR A 321 0.51 17.53 5.62
C TYR A 321 0.88 19.00 5.83
N ASP A 322 1.74 19.57 4.97
CA ASP A 322 2.13 20.98 5.00
C ASP A 322 1.46 21.80 3.89
N ALA A 323 0.57 21.19 3.09
CA ALA A 323 -0.25 21.94 2.14
C ALA A 323 -1.17 22.92 2.88
N PRO A 324 -1.47 24.10 2.29
CA PRO A 324 -2.44 25.01 2.89
C PRO A 324 -3.78 24.30 3.01
N ALA A 325 -4.31 24.22 4.23
CA ALA A 325 -5.60 23.60 4.49
C ALA A 325 -6.74 24.49 4.00
N GLY A 326 -7.75 23.88 3.39
CA GLY A 326 -8.93 24.59 2.89
C GLY A 326 -9.90 23.65 2.18
N GLU A 327 -11.07 24.17 1.82
CA GLU A 327 -12.14 23.42 1.14
C GLU A 327 -11.68 22.82 -0.20
N LYS A 328 -10.79 23.50 -0.92
CA LYS A 328 -10.26 23.06 -2.22
C LYS A 328 -8.99 22.21 -2.11
N THR A 329 -8.44 22.02 -0.93
CA THR A 329 -7.19 21.28 -0.75
C THR A 329 -7.46 19.80 -0.96
N PRO A 330 -6.83 19.16 -1.97
CA PRO A 330 -7.14 17.78 -2.30
C PRO A 330 -6.83 16.83 -1.16
N ARG A 331 -7.69 15.84 -1.02
CA ARG A 331 -7.49 14.70 -0.14
C ARG A 331 -6.55 13.68 -0.78
N ASP A 332 -6.08 12.75 0.04
CA ASP A 332 -5.49 11.53 -0.46
C ASP A 332 -6.06 10.29 0.25
N ALA A 333 -7.17 9.78 -0.30
CA ALA A 333 -7.79 8.54 0.16
C ALA A 333 -6.84 7.34 0.08
N SER A 334 -5.88 7.34 -0.86
CA SER A 334 -4.87 6.29 -0.96
C SER A 334 -3.97 6.27 0.28
N ALA A 335 -3.44 7.43 0.72
CA ALA A 335 -2.65 7.54 1.94
C ALA A 335 -3.42 7.05 3.18
N ALA A 336 -4.72 7.37 3.27
CA ALA A 336 -5.58 6.88 4.35
C ALA A 336 -5.72 5.35 4.32
N ALA A 337 -6.00 4.76 3.16
CA ALA A 337 -6.18 3.32 3.01
C ALA A 337 -4.91 2.53 3.40
N ILE A 338 -3.74 3.00 2.97
CA ILE A 338 -2.43 2.42 3.33
C ILE A 338 -2.20 2.52 4.84
N THR A 339 -2.47 3.70 5.43
CA THR A 339 -2.34 3.94 6.86
C THR A 339 -3.24 3.01 7.66
N ALA A 340 -4.51 2.85 7.26
CA ALA A 340 -5.45 1.97 7.92
C ALA A 340 -4.97 0.51 7.88
N SER A 341 -4.49 0.03 6.73
CA SER A 341 -3.94 -1.32 6.61
C SER A 341 -2.74 -1.53 7.56
N ALA A 342 -1.79 -0.58 7.57
CA ALA A 342 -0.62 -0.62 8.43
C ALA A 342 -1.00 -0.60 9.92
N PHE A 343 -1.90 0.30 10.32
CA PHE A 343 -2.30 0.48 11.71
C PHE A 343 -3.05 -0.73 12.26
N LEU A 344 -3.88 -1.38 11.45
CA LEU A 344 -4.56 -2.63 11.85
C LEU A 344 -3.57 -3.74 12.17
N GLU A 345 -2.49 -3.84 11.42
CA GLU A 345 -1.43 -4.82 11.68
C GLU A 345 -0.54 -4.38 12.86
N LEU A 346 -0.07 -3.14 12.88
CA LEU A 346 0.74 -2.59 13.97
C LEU A 346 0.04 -2.74 15.33
N SER A 347 -1.28 -2.58 15.36
CA SER A 347 -2.08 -2.77 16.58
C SER A 347 -2.01 -4.19 17.16
N THR A 348 -1.58 -5.20 16.40
CA THR A 348 -1.35 -6.57 16.89
C THR A 348 0.01 -6.75 17.54
N PHE A 349 0.96 -5.84 17.26
CA PHE A 349 2.35 -5.96 17.69
C PHE A 349 2.67 -5.17 18.95
N VAL A 350 1.86 -4.16 19.29
CA VAL A 350 2.12 -3.23 20.39
C VAL A 350 1.13 -3.40 21.54
N PRO A 351 1.56 -3.24 22.81
CA PRO A 351 0.66 -3.37 23.96
C PRO A 351 -0.52 -2.38 23.96
N ASP A 352 -0.28 -1.14 23.52
CA ASP A 352 -1.29 -0.09 23.36
C ASP A 352 -1.83 -0.04 21.93
N GLY A 353 -2.15 -1.21 21.36
CA GLY A 353 -2.58 -1.31 19.96
C GLY A 353 -3.95 -0.70 19.68
N LYS A 354 -4.78 -0.53 20.72
CA LYS A 354 -6.17 -0.08 20.58
C LYS A 354 -6.27 1.28 19.88
N LYS A 355 -5.40 2.24 20.21
CA LYS A 355 -5.41 3.57 19.57
C LYS A 355 -5.22 3.50 18.06
N TYR A 356 -4.36 2.60 17.56
CA TYR A 356 -4.13 2.42 16.13
C TYR A 356 -5.30 1.69 15.46
N ALA A 357 -5.87 0.68 16.14
CA ALA A 357 -7.04 -0.04 15.63
C ALA A 357 -8.26 0.90 15.52
N ASP A 358 -8.56 1.70 16.55
CA ASP A 358 -9.67 2.65 16.55
C ASP A 358 -9.49 3.74 15.47
N TYR A 359 -8.25 4.21 15.27
CA TYR A 359 -7.92 5.18 14.23
C TYR A 359 -8.14 4.60 12.83
N ALA A 360 -7.68 3.36 12.59
CA ALA A 360 -7.88 2.67 11.33
C ALA A 360 -9.35 2.33 11.05
N GLU A 361 -10.12 1.94 12.07
CA GLU A 361 -11.57 1.72 11.97
C GLU A 361 -12.28 3.00 11.54
N THR A 362 -11.90 4.14 12.13
CA THR A 362 -12.45 5.45 11.77
C THR A 362 -12.16 5.80 10.31
N ILE A 363 -10.91 5.60 9.84
CA ILE A 363 -10.56 5.75 8.42
C ILE A 363 -11.43 4.84 7.55
N LEU A 364 -11.55 3.55 7.88
CA LEU A 364 -12.33 2.60 7.09
C LEU A 364 -13.79 3.02 7.00
N LYS A 365 -14.40 3.48 8.10
CA LYS A 365 -15.77 3.99 8.11
C LYS A 365 -15.92 5.25 7.25
N SER A 366 -14.96 6.18 7.32
CA SER A 366 -14.93 7.38 6.44
C SER A 366 -14.83 6.98 4.96
N LEU A 367 -13.89 6.10 4.61
CA LEU A 367 -13.68 5.61 3.24
C LEU A 367 -14.89 4.82 2.71
N SER A 368 -15.62 4.14 3.60
CA SER A 368 -16.85 3.39 3.27
C SER A 368 -18.09 4.29 3.16
N GLY A 369 -17.97 5.57 3.52
CA GLY A 369 -19.06 6.54 3.49
C GLY A 369 -19.27 7.15 2.10
N PRO A 370 -20.40 7.87 1.89
CA PRO A 370 -20.76 8.46 0.59
C PRO A 370 -19.79 9.55 0.11
N GLY A 371 -18.91 10.04 0.99
CA GLY A 371 -17.87 11.00 0.64
C GLY A 371 -16.68 10.38 -0.10
N TYR A 372 -16.49 9.06 -0.08
CA TYR A 372 -15.32 8.40 -0.66
C TYR A 372 -15.65 7.09 -1.38
N LEU A 373 -16.63 6.32 -0.91
CA LEU A 373 -17.05 5.08 -1.57
C LEU A 373 -17.90 5.40 -2.81
N SER A 374 -17.53 4.82 -3.94
CA SER A 374 -18.25 5.01 -5.20
C SER A 374 -19.61 4.30 -5.16
N ALA A 375 -20.63 4.95 -5.70
CA ALA A 375 -21.88 4.27 -6.03
C ALA A 375 -21.64 3.23 -7.14
N LYS A 376 -22.39 2.12 -7.11
CA LYS A 376 -22.31 1.09 -8.14
C LYS A 376 -22.54 1.66 -9.55
N GLY A 377 -21.63 1.37 -10.47
CA GLY A 377 -21.67 1.79 -11.86
C GLY A 377 -21.17 3.23 -12.09
N SER A 378 -20.68 3.91 -11.04
CA SER A 378 -20.08 5.24 -11.15
C SER A 378 -18.55 5.19 -11.09
N ASN A 379 -17.94 6.39 -11.10
CA ASN A 379 -16.50 6.58 -10.92
C ASN A 379 -15.63 5.68 -11.82
N GLN A 380 -16.06 5.44 -13.06
CA GLN A 380 -15.35 4.61 -14.04
C GLN A 380 -14.94 3.23 -13.50
N GLY A 381 -15.74 2.62 -12.61
CA GLY A 381 -15.45 1.27 -12.11
C GLY A 381 -14.44 1.19 -10.97
N TYR A 382 -13.99 2.31 -10.40
CA TYR A 382 -13.12 2.33 -9.21
C TYR A 382 -13.93 2.26 -7.91
N VAL A 383 -13.33 1.77 -6.84
CA VAL A 383 -14.00 1.60 -5.54
C VAL A 383 -14.00 2.92 -4.77
N LEU A 384 -12.84 3.56 -4.62
CA LEU A 384 -12.70 4.82 -3.89
C LEU A 384 -12.53 6.03 -4.81
N MET A 385 -12.98 7.18 -4.32
CA MET A 385 -12.78 8.51 -4.91
C MET A 385 -11.66 9.26 -4.16
N HIS A 386 -11.30 10.46 -4.64
CA HIS A 386 -10.53 11.48 -3.90
C HIS A 386 -9.12 11.08 -3.41
N SER A 387 -8.34 10.46 -4.29
CA SER A 387 -6.88 10.30 -4.11
C SER A 387 -6.11 11.35 -4.93
N THR A 388 -4.86 11.60 -4.54
CA THR A 388 -3.97 12.54 -5.26
C THR A 388 -2.64 11.87 -5.61
N GLY A 389 -2.43 11.56 -6.88
CA GLY A 389 -1.22 10.94 -7.41
C GLY A 389 -0.02 11.87 -7.30
N SER A 390 0.02 12.96 -8.08
CA SER A 390 1.14 13.88 -8.04
C SER A 390 0.74 15.32 -8.37
N LEU A 391 0.37 16.07 -7.33
CA LEU A 391 0.04 17.48 -7.46
C LEU A 391 1.13 18.35 -8.08
N PRO A 392 2.44 18.27 -7.72
CA PRO A 392 3.46 19.13 -8.32
C PRO A 392 3.67 18.88 -9.82
N HIS A 393 3.19 17.75 -10.36
CA HIS A 393 3.27 17.40 -11.78
C HIS A 393 1.93 17.63 -12.51
N GLY A 394 0.90 18.18 -11.84
CA GLY A 394 -0.42 18.38 -12.44
C GLY A 394 -1.12 17.07 -12.81
N SER A 395 -0.83 15.97 -12.11
CA SER A 395 -1.25 14.64 -12.53
C SER A 395 -2.04 13.92 -11.44
N GLU A 396 -3.18 13.34 -11.85
CA GLU A 396 -4.02 12.49 -10.99
C GLU A 396 -4.43 13.21 -9.70
N ILE A 397 -5.02 14.41 -9.81
CA ILE A 397 -5.42 15.24 -8.66
C ILE A 397 -6.92 15.07 -8.42
N ASP A 398 -7.28 14.64 -7.22
CA ASP A 398 -8.67 14.41 -6.79
C ASP A 398 -9.40 13.38 -7.68
N VAL A 399 -8.82 12.19 -7.77
CA VAL A 399 -9.27 11.09 -8.66
C VAL A 399 -9.22 9.73 -7.94
N PRO A 400 -9.93 8.71 -8.42
CA PRO A 400 -9.65 7.33 -8.05
C PRO A 400 -8.23 6.89 -8.43
N LEU A 401 -7.63 6.02 -7.63
CA LEU A 401 -6.34 5.38 -7.92
C LEU A 401 -6.43 3.89 -7.59
N ASN A 402 -5.98 3.03 -8.50
CA ASN A 402 -6.07 1.57 -8.34
C ASN A 402 -5.39 1.04 -7.06
N TYR A 403 -4.32 1.67 -6.59
CA TYR A 403 -3.68 1.33 -5.32
C TYR A 403 -4.48 1.78 -4.10
N ALA A 404 -5.29 2.84 -4.19
CA ALA A 404 -6.22 3.20 -3.12
C ALA A 404 -7.22 2.06 -2.89
N ASP A 405 -7.80 1.53 -3.97
CA ASP A 405 -8.72 0.39 -3.94
C ASP A 405 -8.04 -0.85 -3.34
N TYR A 406 -6.80 -1.16 -3.76
CA TYR A 406 -6.04 -2.30 -3.26
C TYR A 406 -5.83 -2.24 -1.74
N TYR A 407 -5.26 -1.15 -1.22
CA TYR A 407 -4.97 -1.04 0.21
C TYR A 407 -6.22 -0.88 1.06
N TYR A 408 -7.31 -0.34 0.49
CA TYR A 408 -8.60 -0.28 1.16
C TYR A 408 -9.19 -1.69 1.35
N LEU A 409 -9.18 -2.52 0.30
CA LEU A 409 -9.65 -3.90 0.39
C LEU A 409 -8.77 -4.74 1.33
N GLU A 410 -7.46 -4.52 1.31
CA GLU A 410 -6.53 -5.13 2.27
C GLU A 410 -6.86 -4.73 3.71
N ALA A 411 -7.07 -3.44 3.96
CA ALA A 411 -7.43 -2.94 5.28
C ALA A 411 -8.79 -3.49 5.75
N MET A 412 -9.79 -3.57 4.87
CA MET A 412 -11.07 -4.22 5.19
C MET A 412 -10.87 -5.69 5.56
N LYS A 413 -10.05 -6.43 4.81
CA LYS A 413 -9.76 -7.84 5.13
C LYS A 413 -9.08 -7.98 6.50
N ARG A 414 -8.04 -7.17 6.77
CA ARG A 414 -7.36 -7.15 8.08
C ARG A 414 -8.33 -6.82 9.22
N TYR A 415 -9.24 -5.88 9.00
CA TYR A 415 -10.27 -5.52 9.98
C TYR A 415 -11.23 -6.69 10.24
N MET A 416 -11.70 -7.36 9.18
CA MET A 416 -12.58 -8.53 9.30
C MET A 416 -11.91 -9.68 10.07
N ASP A 417 -10.66 -9.99 9.78
CA ASP A 417 -9.92 -11.08 10.44
C ASP A 417 -9.73 -10.87 11.95
N ARG A 418 -9.69 -9.60 12.39
CA ARG A 418 -9.59 -9.27 13.82
C ARG A 418 -10.89 -9.45 14.60
N HIS A 419 -12.03 -9.51 13.90
CA HIS A 419 -13.37 -9.57 14.49
C HIS A 419 -14.04 -10.96 14.32
N GLN A 420 -13.30 -11.93 13.78
CA GLN A 420 -13.67 -13.35 13.73
C GLN A 420 -13.03 -14.12 14.88
#